data_AF-A0A2G2WXI8-F1
#
_entry.id   AF-A0A2G2WXI8-F1
#
_cell.length_a   1.000
_cell.length_b   1.000
_cell.length_c   1.000
_cell.angle_alpha   90.00
_cell.angle_beta   90.00
_cell.angle_gamma   90.00
#
_symmetry.space_group_name_H-M   'P 1'
#
loop_
_entity.id
_entity.type
_entity.pdbx_description
1 polymer ?
#
loop_
_entity_poly.entity_id
_entity_poly.type
_entity_poly.pdbx_seq_one_letter_code
_entity_poly.pdbx_strand_id
1 'polypeptide(L)'
;MAALCVPSLLTALTIHLTMYFGPFNVTYDDRALIIGGKHRILVSAGIHYPRATLEYNFEGRYDIVKFAKLVGSLYSDRVFPVWLRDIPGIELRTDNAPLKMERYVRKIVDLMIAESLFSWQGGPIILLQIENEYENIEISFDPKGKIYMKWAAEMAVGLGAGVPWVMCRQTGAPEYIVMHLVPRSSLIHLIVACWSI
;
A
#
# COMPACT_ATOMS: atom_id res chain seq x y z
N MET A 1 30.44 53.97 -21.47
CA MET A 1 29.97 53.65 -20.09
C MET A 1 28.95 52.54 -20.22
N ALA A 2 29.28 51.35 -19.71
CA ALA A 2 28.41 50.18 -19.75
C ALA A 2 27.47 50.21 -18.53
N ALA A 3 26.16 50.19 -18.77
CA ALA A 3 25.17 49.99 -17.72
C ALA A 3 24.71 48.53 -17.76
N LEU A 4 25.33 47.71 -16.92
CA LEU A 4 24.82 46.41 -16.52
C LEU A 4 23.63 46.65 -15.59
N CYS A 5 22.41 46.33 -16.02
CA CYS A 5 21.30 46.14 -15.11
C CYS A 5 20.81 44.70 -15.27
N VAL A 6 21.26 43.87 -14.34
CA VAL A 6 20.93 42.45 -14.16
C VAL A 6 19.41 42.30 -14.10
N PRO A 7 18.77 41.42 -14.89
CA PRO A 7 17.37 41.10 -14.69
C PRO A 7 17.21 40.41 -13.34
N SER A 8 16.38 41.04 -12.51
CA SER A 8 15.79 40.55 -11.27
C SER A 8 15.77 39.03 -11.13
N LEU A 9 16.62 38.54 -10.22
CA LEU A 9 16.46 37.28 -9.49
C LEU A 9 15.06 37.25 -8.86
N LEU A 10 14.06 36.77 -9.59
CA LEU A 10 12.77 36.39 -9.03
C LEU A 10 12.18 35.17 -9.74
N THR A 11 13.02 34.22 -10.15
CA THR A 11 12.63 32.81 -10.17
C THR A 11 12.88 32.25 -8.77
N ALA A 12 12.08 32.72 -7.82
CA ALA A 12 12.00 32.13 -6.50
C ALA A 12 11.55 30.67 -6.66
N LEU A 13 12.53 29.76 -6.64
CA LEU A 13 12.50 28.47 -5.97
C LEU A 13 11.10 27.89 -5.71
N THR A 14 10.30 27.64 -6.74
CA THR A 14 9.30 26.58 -6.67
C THR A 14 10.07 25.27 -6.72
N ILE A 15 10.51 24.80 -5.56
CA ILE A 15 10.76 23.38 -5.35
C ILE A 15 9.39 22.70 -5.51
N HIS A 16 8.98 22.47 -6.75
CA HIS A 16 8.12 21.34 -7.06
C HIS A 16 9.03 20.11 -6.87
N LEU A 17 9.15 19.63 -5.63
CA LEU A 17 9.71 18.32 -5.34
C LEU A 17 8.69 17.26 -5.77
N THR A 18 8.26 17.30 -7.02
CA THR A 18 7.69 16.14 -7.68
C THR A 18 8.89 15.34 -8.17
N MET A 19 9.43 14.47 -7.32
CA MET A 19 10.23 13.35 -7.77
C MET A 19 9.31 12.43 -8.59
N TYR A 20 8.99 12.81 -9.83
CA TYR A 20 8.45 11.86 -10.78
C TYR A 20 9.62 10.99 -11.20
N PHE A 21 9.66 9.78 -10.67
CA PHE A 21 10.50 8.75 -11.25
C PHE A 21 9.98 8.52 -12.68
N GLY A 22 10.88 8.35 -13.66
CA GLY A 22 10.43 7.82 -14.95
C GLY A 22 9.74 6.47 -14.72
N PRO A 23 8.66 6.12 -15.45
CA PRO A 23 7.96 4.86 -15.27
C PRO A 23 8.90 3.64 -15.22
N PHE A 24 8.74 2.78 -14.22
CA PHE A 24 9.51 1.55 -14.09
C PHE A 24 8.68 0.40 -13.52
N ASN A 25 9.00 -0.82 -13.98
CA ASN A 25 8.37 -2.03 -13.49
C ASN A 25 9.10 -2.59 -12.27
N VAL A 26 8.34 -3.27 -11.43
CA VAL A 26 8.83 -3.98 -10.25
C VAL A 26 8.42 -5.45 -10.37
N THR A 27 9.39 -6.34 -10.27
CA THR A 27 9.20 -7.80 -10.22
C THR A 27 10.10 -8.38 -9.13
N TYR A 28 10.14 -9.70 -8.98
CA TYR A 28 10.99 -10.37 -8.00
C TYR A 28 11.44 -11.74 -8.51
N ASP A 29 12.54 -12.23 -7.96
CA ASP A 29 13.00 -13.60 -8.09
C ASP A 29 13.25 -14.21 -6.69
N ASP A 30 13.90 -15.36 -6.62
CA ASP A 30 14.26 -16.06 -5.37
C ASP A 30 15.28 -15.30 -4.51
N ARG A 31 15.89 -14.23 -5.04
CA ARG A 31 16.97 -13.48 -4.38
C ARG A 31 16.52 -12.11 -3.91
N ALA A 32 15.81 -11.36 -4.75
CA ALA A 32 15.52 -9.96 -4.48
C ALA A 32 14.35 -9.40 -5.31
N LEU A 33 13.93 -8.20 -4.93
CA LEU A 33 13.14 -7.34 -5.81
C LEU A 33 13.98 -6.81 -6.96
N ILE A 34 13.43 -6.87 -8.15
CA ILE A 34 13.96 -6.33 -9.40
C ILE A 34 13.22 -5.02 -9.67
N ILE A 35 13.90 -3.89 -9.49
CA ILE A 35 13.33 -2.55 -9.68
C ILE A 35 13.98 -1.91 -10.90
N GLY A 36 13.18 -1.65 -11.94
CA GLY A 36 13.68 -1.12 -13.21
C GLY A 36 14.74 -2.04 -13.85
N GLY A 37 14.56 -3.36 -13.74
CA GLY A 37 15.48 -4.37 -14.28
C GLY A 37 16.75 -4.61 -13.47
N LYS A 38 16.87 -4.07 -12.25
CA LYS A 38 18.05 -4.24 -11.39
C LYS A 38 17.68 -4.80 -10.03
N HIS A 39 18.46 -5.75 -9.52
CA HIS A 39 18.30 -6.27 -8.17
C HIS A 39 18.60 -5.17 -7.16
N ARG A 40 17.70 -4.95 -6.20
CA ARG A 40 17.85 -3.93 -5.15
C ARG A 40 17.67 -4.55 -3.78
N ILE A 41 18.52 -4.14 -2.85
CA ILE A 41 18.27 -4.29 -1.42
C ILE A 41 17.44 -3.09 -0.98
N LEU A 42 16.29 -3.33 -0.37
CA LEU A 42 15.45 -2.28 0.18
C LEU A 42 15.77 -2.06 1.65
N VAL A 43 16.13 -0.82 1.99
CA VAL A 43 16.11 -0.32 3.36
C VAL A 43 14.87 0.54 3.49
N SER A 44 14.03 0.27 4.49
CA SER A 44 12.74 0.92 4.61
C SER A 44 12.37 1.17 6.07
N ALA A 45 11.46 2.13 6.27
CA ALA A 45 10.91 2.49 7.55
C ALA A 45 9.41 2.78 7.40
N GLY A 46 8.63 2.40 8.41
CA GLY A 46 7.19 2.66 8.43
C GLY A 46 6.91 4.10 8.86
N ILE A 47 6.15 4.83 8.03
CA ILE A 47 5.58 6.12 8.40
C ILE A 47 4.06 5.96 8.37
N HIS A 48 3.43 6.15 9.52
CA HIS A 48 2.00 5.93 9.69
C HIS A 48 1.21 7.11 9.17
N TYR A 49 0.25 6.81 8.32
CA TYR A 49 -0.80 7.72 7.94
C TYR A 49 -1.81 7.91 9.09
N PRO A 50 -2.41 9.10 9.27
CA PRO A 50 -3.38 9.33 10.33
C PRO A 50 -4.58 8.36 10.25
N ARG A 51 -4.93 7.77 11.40
CA ARG A 51 -6.05 6.82 11.53
C ARG A 51 -7.34 7.36 10.93
N ALA A 52 -7.98 6.57 10.06
CA ALA A 52 -9.21 6.95 9.38
C ALA A 52 -10.35 7.24 10.35
N THR A 53 -11.22 8.19 9.97
CA THR A 53 -12.48 8.51 10.66
C THR A 53 -13.58 7.51 10.30
N LEU A 54 -14.75 7.64 10.92
CA LEU A 54 -15.92 6.78 10.67
C LEU A 54 -16.38 6.79 9.20
N GLU A 55 -16.10 7.85 8.44
CA GLU A 55 -16.42 7.95 7.01
C GLU A 55 -15.14 8.09 6.16
N TYR A 56 -15.26 7.82 4.85
CA TYR A 56 -14.22 8.12 3.86
C TYR A 56 -13.90 9.61 3.90
N ASN A 57 -12.83 9.97 4.57
CA ASN A 57 -12.32 11.32 4.61
C ASN A 57 -10.99 11.33 3.86
N PHE A 58 -10.97 12.01 2.72
CA PHE A 58 -9.77 12.18 1.89
C PHE A 58 -9.23 13.63 1.94
N GLU A 59 -9.57 14.39 2.98
CA GLU A 59 -9.27 15.82 3.07
C GLU A 59 -8.24 16.14 4.18
N GLY A 60 -7.49 17.24 3.98
CA GLY A 60 -6.56 17.77 4.97
C GLY A 60 -5.48 16.78 5.37
N ARG A 61 -5.40 16.43 6.66
CA ARG A 61 -4.46 15.40 7.17
C ARG A 61 -4.88 13.97 6.81
N TYR A 62 -6.13 13.81 6.37
CA TYR A 62 -6.67 12.56 5.86
C TYR A 62 -6.67 12.54 4.33
N ASP A 63 -5.83 13.33 3.65
CA ASP A 63 -5.61 13.16 2.22
C ASP A 63 -4.54 12.08 1.97
N ILE A 64 -4.99 10.87 1.63
CA ILE A 64 -4.12 9.70 1.42
C ILE A 64 -3.23 9.87 0.18
N VAL A 65 -3.73 10.58 -0.82
CA VAL A 65 -3.03 10.84 -2.08
C VAL A 65 -1.89 11.82 -1.81
N LYS A 66 -2.19 12.91 -1.13
CA LYS A 66 -1.19 13.90 -0.73
C LYS A 66 -0.12 13.29 0.17
N PHE A 67 -0.52 12.41 1.10
CA PHE A 67 0.45 11.69 1.93
C PHE A 67 1.34 10.76 1.11
N ALA A 68 0.75 9.95 0.23
CA ALA A 68 1.51 9.05 -0.64
C ALA A 68 2.48 9.81 -1.55
N LYS A 69 2.07 10.98 -2.08
CA LYS A 69 2.94 11.87 -2.86
C LYS A 69 4.09 12.47 -2.03
N LEU A 70 3.85 12.78 -0.75
CA LEU A 70 4.84 13.39 0.14
C LEU A 70 5.88 12.38 0.63
N VAL A 71 5.43 11.19 1.02
CA VAL A 71 6.24 10.22 1.76
C VAL A 71 6.75 9.08 0.84
N GLY A 72 6.06 8.82 -0.26
CA GLY A 72 6.36 7.70 -1.15
C GLY A 72 6.04 6.32 -0.57
N SER A 73 5.44 6.27 0.62
CA SER A 73 4.99 5.06 1.29
C SER A 73 3.68 5.33 2.05
N LEU A 74 2.93 4.28 2.37
CA LEU A 74 1.69 4.39 3.12
C LEU A 74 1.50 3.18 4.05
N TYR A 75 1.80 3.36 5.33
CA TYR A 75 1.36 2.42 6.35
C TYR A 75 0.11 2.91 7.06
N SER A 76 -0.95 2.11 7.05
CA SER A 76 -2.11 2.31 7.90
C SER A 76 -2.45 1.00 8.59
N ASP A 77 -2.27 0.96 9.90
CA ASP A 77 -2.51 -0.19 10.78
C ASP A 77 -4.00 -0.37 11.11
N ARG A 78 -4.83 0.67 10.94
CA ARG A 78 -6.25 0.69 11.33
C ARG A 78 -7.10 1.35 10.27
N VAL A 79 -7.23 0.67 9.14
CA VAL A 79 -8.00 1.15 8.00
C VAL A 79 -9.50 0.88 8.15
N PHE A 80 -9.91 -0.03 9.04
CA PHE A 80 -11.32 -0.39 9.21
C PHE A 80 -12.08 0.66 10.01
N PRO A 81 -13.11 1.30 9.43
CA PRO A 81 -14.05 2.09 10.21
C PRO A 81 -14.66 1.23 11.33
N VAL A 82 -14.68 1.79 12.54
CA VAL A 82 -15.15 1.08 13.75
C VAL A 82 -16.56 0.53 13.60
N TRP A 83 -17.44 1.21 12.85
CA TRP A 83 -18.82 0.78 12.60
C TRP A 83 -18.94 -0.56 11.86
N LEU A 84 -17.86 -1.06 11.25
CA LEU A 84 -17.87 -2.39 10.64
C LEU A 84 -18.07 -3.49 11.67
N ARG A 85 -17.71 -3.29 12.95
CA ARG A 85 -17.99 -4.24 14.03
C ARG A 85 -19.48 -4.35 14.35
N ASP A 86 -20.24 -3.29 14.09
CA ASP A 86 -21.63 -3.16 14.55
C ASP A 86 -22.65 -3.71 13.53
N ILE A 87 -22.18 -4.23 12.39
CA ILE A 87 -23.04 -4.87 11.40
C ILE A 87 -23.49 -6.24 11.92
N PRO A 88 -24.80 -6.50 12.05
CA PRO A 88 -25.29 -7.79 12.49
C PRO A 88 -24.78 -8.92 11.61
N GLY A 89 -24.20 -9.96 12.24
CA GLY A 89 -23.69 -11.15 11.54
C GLY A 89 -22.32 -10.98 10.88
N ILE A 90 -21.61 -9.86 11.09
CA ILE A 90 -20.26 -9.69 10.56
C ILE A 90 -19.22 -10.45 11.39
N GLU A 91 -18.33 -11.12 10.68
CA GLU A 91 -17.12 -11.74 11.22
C GLU A 91 -15.96 -11.16 10.41
N LEU A 92 -15.07 -10.45 11.10
CA LEU A 92 -13.91 -9.81 10.47
C LEU A 92 -12.83 -10.85 10.21
N ARG A 93 -12.08 -10.66 9.12
CA ARG A 93 -10.91 -11.49 8.75
C ARG A 93 -11.26 -12.99 8.67
N THR A 94 -12.40 -13.33 8.07
CA THR A 94 -12.80 -14.71 7.78
C THR A 94 -13.70 -14.73 6.56
N ASP A 95 -14.00 -15.92 6.05
CA ASP A 95 -14.89 -16.15 4.90
C ASP A 95 -16.36 -15.89 5.31
N ASN A 96 -16.74 -14.62 5.30
CA ASN A 96 -18.08 -14.13 5.58
C ASN A 96 -18.48 -13.08 4.52
N ALA A 97 -19.72 -13.15 4.02
CA ALA A 97 -20.26 -12.16 3.09
C ALA A 97 -20.94 -11.02 3.88
N PRO A 98 -20.83 -9.73 3.46
CA PRO A 98 -20.54 -9.29 2.10
C PRO A 98 -19.40 -8.25 1.99
N LEU A 99 -18.45 -8.51 1.09
CA LEU A 99 -17.95 -7.60 0.05
C LEU A 99 -17.50 -6.16 0.44
N LYS A 100 -17.16 -5.88 1.71
CA LYS A 100 -16.70 -4.54 2.11
C LYS A 100 -15.19 -4.37 1.93
N MET A 101 -14.41 -5.41 2.20
CA MET A 101 -12.95 -5.35 2.04
C MET A 101 -12.56 -5.19 0.57
N GLU A 102 -13.06 -6.06 -0.32
CA GLU A 102 -12.77 -5.94 -1.75
C GLU A 102 -13.14 -4.55 -2.29
N ARG A 103 -14.34 -4.05 -1.97
CA ARG A 103 -14.76 -2.70 -2.38
C ARG A 103 -13.82 -1.61 -1.87
N TYR A 104 -13.40 -1.72 -0.62
CA TYR A 104 -12.46 -0.77 -0.02
C TYR A 104 -11.08 -0.84 -0.69
N VAL A 105 -10.49 -2.03 -0.80
CA VAL A 105 -9.16 -2.21 -1.41
C VAL A 105 -9.20 -1.75 -2.87
N ARG A 106 -10.22 -2.15 -3.62
CA ARG A 106 -10.45 -1.70 -5.00
C ARG A 106 -10.52 -0.18 -5.07
N LYS A 107 -11.32 0.47 -4.21
CA LYS A 107 -11.43 1.93 -4.17
C LYS A 107 -10.07 2.61 -3.93
N ILE A 108 -9.25 2.07 -3.04
CA ILE A 108 -7.90 2.60 -2.79
C ILE A 108 -7.00 2.35 -4.01
N VAL A 109 -6.94 1.13 -4.55
CA VAL A 109 -6.12 0.81 -5.73
C VAL A 109 -6.53 1.70 -6.92
N ASP A 110 -7.81 1.82 -7.22
CA ASP A 110 -8.34 2.66 -8.30
C ASP A 110 -7.93 4.14 -8.10
N LEU A 111 -7.98 4.64 -6.86
CA LEU A 111 -7.55 6.00 -6.54
C LEU A 111 -6.04 6.18 -6.77
N MET A 112 -5.22 5.21 -6.40
CA MET A 112 -3.77 5.26 -6.59
C MET A 112 -3.39 5.17 -8.07
N ILE A 113 -4.14 4.39 -8.85
CA ILE A 113 -4.03 4.35 -10.32
C ILE A 113 -4.41 5.71 -10.90
N ALA A 114 -5.56 6.27 -10.51
CA ALA A 114 -6.02 7.57 -11.02
C ALA A 114 -5.01 8.70 -10.74
N GLU A 115 -4.30 8.63 -9.62
CA GLU A 115 -3.32 9.63 -9.19
C GLU A 115 -1.88 9.35 -9.67
N SER A 116 -1.70 8.35 -10.54
CA SER A 116 -0.40 7.96 -11.10
C SER A 116 0.65 7.62 -10.04
N LEU A 117 0.25 6.95 -8.97
CA LEU A 117 1.12 6.68 -7.83
C LEU A 117 1.88 5.36 -7.93
N PHE A 118 1.50 4.46 -8.83
CA PHE A 118 2.27 3.24 -9.08
C PHE A 118 3.55 3.50 -9.87
N SER A 119 4.58 2.69 -9.61
CA SER A 119 5.89 2.85 -10.26
C SER A 119 5.84 2.79 -11.78
N TRP A 120 4.97 1.95 -12.34
CA TRP A 120 4.76 1.84 -13.78
C TRP A 120 4.04 3.06 -14.37
N GLN A 121 3.51 3.95 -13.53
CA GLN A 121 2.97 5.28 -13.89
C GLN A 121 3.96 6.42 -13.58
N GLY A 122 5.14 6.11 -13.05
CA GLY A 122 6.13 7.09 -12.59
C GLY A 122 5.94 7.54 -11.14
N GLY A 123 5.03 6.91 -10.41
CA GLY A 123 4.80 7.15 -9.00
C GLY A 123 5.73 6.35 -8.07
N PRO A 124 5.65 6.58 -6.76
CA PRO A 124 6.58 5.99 -5.79
C PRO A 124 6.20 4.57 -5.32
N ILE A 125 4.98 4.08 -5.57
CA ILE A 125 4.51 2.80 -5.02
C ILE A 125 5.13 1.63 -5.80
N ILE A 126 5.90 0.80 -5.09
CA ILE A 126 6.59 -0.37 -5.66
C ILE A 126 6.07 -1.72 -5.14
N LEU A 127 5.30 -1.73 -4.06
CA LEU A 127 4.71 -2.92 -3.45
C LEU A 127 3.36 -2.58 -2.83
N LEU A 128 2.50 -3.59 -2.73
CA LEU A 128 1.26 -3.55 -1.96
C LEU A 128 1.22 -4.68 -0.94
N GLN A 129 0.64 -4.45 0.23
CA GLN A 129 0.39 -5.53 1.19
C GLN A 129 -1.10 -5.74 1.36
N ILE A 130 -1.49 -7.01 1.32
CA ILE A 130 -2.81 -7.48 1.72
C ILE A 130 -2.67 -8.28 3.01
N GLU A 131 -3.61 -8.07 3.94
CA GLU A 131 -3.59 -8.69 5.26
C GLU A 131 -2.32 -8.39 6.08
N ASN A 132 -2.35 -8.75 7.36
CA ASN A 132 -1.19 -8.56 8.24
C ASN A 132 -1.16 -9.53 9.39
N GLU A 133 -0.09 -10.32 9.46
CA GLU A 133 0.10 -11.32 10.51
C GLU A 133 -1.12 -12.22 10.70
N TYR A 134 -1.82 -12.51 9.59
CA TYR A 134 -3.07 -13.25 9.61
C TYR A 134 -2.88 -14.68 10.10
N GLU A 135 -1.73 -15.29 9.83
CA GLU A 135 -1.33 -16.60 10.35
C GLU A 135 -1.48 -16.72 11.89
N ASN A 136 -1.31 -15.61 12.64
CA ASN A 136 -1.48 -15.62 14.10
C ASN A 136 -2.92 -15.90 14.55
N ILE A 137 -3.90 -15.59 13.69
CA ILE A 137 -5.33 -15.79 13.98
C ILE A 137 -5.97 -16.84 13.08
N GLU A 138 -5.30 -17.26 12.00
CA GLU A 138 -5.79 -18.22 11.03
C GLU A 138 -6.29 -19.51 11.69
N ILE A 139 -5.56 -20.02 12.68
CA ILE A 139 -5.91 -21.25 13.40
C ILE A 139 -7.24 -21.16 14.16
N SER A 140 -7.68 -19.95 14.52
CA SER A 140 -8.95 -19.73 15.22
C SER A 140 -10.17 -19.89 14.31
N PHE A 141 -9.99 -19.93 12.98
CA PHE A 141 -11.07 -20.01 12.00
C PHE A 141 -11.22 -21.38 11.32
N ASP A 142 -10.52 -22.41 11.80
CA ASP A 142 -10.58 -23.77 11.25
C ASP A 142 -10.30 -23.76 9.70
N PRO A 143 -10.81 -24.63 8.78
CA PRO A 143 -10.38 -24.54 7.38
C PRO A 143 -10.82 -23.23 6.69
N LYS A 144 -11.75 -22.46 7.26
CA LYS A 144 -12.17 -21.15 6.71
C LYS A 144 -11.05 -20.13 6.71
N GLY A 145 -10.13 -20.20 7.68
CA GLY A 145 -8.99 -19.29 7.74
C GLY A 145 -8.13 -19.37 6.48
N LYS A 146 -7.84 -20.59 6.04
CA LYS A 146 -7.08 -20.86 4.81
C LYS A 146 -7.83 -20.46 3.55
N ILE A 147 -9.14 -20.65 3.50
CA ILE A 147 -10.00 -20.24 2.38
C ILE A 147 -9.97 -18.72 2.25
N TYR A 148 -10.16 -18.00 3.35
CA TYR A 148 -10.08 -16.54 3.38
C TYR A 148 -8.71 -16.02 2.95
N MET A 149 -7.63 -16.61 3.45
CA MET A 149 -6.25 -16.22 3.08
C MET A 149 -6.02 -16.33 1.57
N LYS A 150 -6.43 -17.46 0.96
CA LYS A 150 -6.34 -17.65 -0.49
C LYS A 150 -7.20 -16.66 -1.26
N TRP A 151 -8.45 -16.47 -0.83
CA TRP A 151 -9.34 -15.47 -1.43
C TRP A 151 -8.75 -14.06 -1.37
N ALA A 152 -8.16 -13.66 -0.24
CA ALA A 152 -7.56 -12.35 -0.08
C ALA A 152 -6.37 -12.14 -1.04
N ALA A 153 -5.52 -13.16 -1.20
CA ALA A 153 -4.42 -13.14 -2.15
C ALA A 153 -4.91 -13.06 -3.62
N GLU A 154 -5.90 -13.87 -3.98
CA GLU A 154 -6.49 -13.88 -5.33
C GLU A 154 -7.19 -12.55 -5.65
N MET A 155 -7.97 -12.02 -4.70
CA MET A 155 -8.64 -10.72 -4.83
C MET A 155 -7.61 -9.61 -5.04
N ALA A 156 -6.54 -9.56 -4.23
CA ALA A 156 -5.53 -8.52 -4.31
C ALA A 156 -4.80 -8.52 -5.68
N VAL A 157 -4.34 -9.69 -6.12
CA VAL A 157 -3.69 -9.84 -7.44
C VAL A 157 -4.66 -9.52 -8.58
N GLY A 158 -5.92 -9.93 -8.44
CA GLY A 158 -7.00 -9.66 -9.40
C GLY A 158 -7.34 -8.18 -9.57
N LEU A 159 -6.91 -7.28 -8.68
CA LEU A 159 -7.06 -5.83 -8.85
C LEU A 159 -6.13 -5.24 -9.91
N GLY A 160 -5.12 -5.98 -10.38
CA GLY A 160 -4.29 -5.55 -11.50
C GLY A 160 -3.42 -4.32 -11.21
N ALA A 161 -2.96 -4.15 -9.97
CA ALA A 161 -2.17 -2.99 -9.54
C ALA A 161 -0.80 -2.82 -10.23
N GLY A 162 -0.32 -3.84 -10.96
CA GLY A 162 0.92 -3.77 -11.74
C GLY A 162 2.22 -3.75 -10.92
N VAL A 163 2.13 -4.00 -9.60
CA VAL A 163 3.27 -4.15 -8.68
C VAL A 163 3.09 -5.41 -7.83
N PRO A 164 4.17 -6.00 -7.27
CA PRO A 164 4.05 -7.20 -6.44
C PRO A 164 3.23 -6.97 -5.17
N TRP A 165 2.48 -8.01 -4.79
CA TRP A 165 1.77 -8.07 -3.52
C TRP A 165 2.57 -8.87 -2.49
N VAL A 166 2.54 -8.42 -1.23
CA VAL A 166 3.17 -9.10 -0.09
C VAL A 166 2.12 -9.49 0.94
N MET A 167 2.39 -10.56 1.69
CA MET A 167 1.70 -10.88 2.94
C MET A 167 2.74 -11.00 4.05
N CYS A 168 2.51 -10.28 5.15
CA CYS A 168 3.40 -10.31 6.31
C CYS A 168 3.02 -11.49 7.23
N ARG A 169 4.01 -12.30 7.64
CA ARG A 169 3.83 -13.47 8.52
C ARG A 169 2.70 -14.38 8.03
N GLN A 170 2.93 -14.98 6.86
CA GLN A 170 1.98 -15.89 6.24
C GLN A 170 2.71 -17.01 5.50
N THR A 171 3.09 -18.09 6.21
CA THR A 171 3.85 -19.22 5.62
C THR A 171 3.09 -19.94 4.52
N GLY A 172 1.75 -19.94 4.59
CA GLY A 172 0.87 -20.57 3.59
C GLY A 172 0.50 -19.69 2.39
N ALA A 173 1.13 -18.53 2.19
CA ALA A 173 0.79 -17.63 1.09
C ALA A 173 1.04 -18.30 -0.29
N PRO A 174 0.21 -18.04 -1.31
CA PRO A 174 0.45 -18.53 -2.67
C PRO A 174 1.78 -18.02 -3.26
N GLU A 175 2.41 -18.76 -4.18
CA GLU A 175 3.74 -18.46 -4.75
C GLU A 175 3.82 -17.10 -5.48
N TYR A 176 2.68 -16.62 -6.00
CA TYR A 176 2.58 -15.32 -6.67
C TYR A 176 2.48 -14.14 -5.68
N ILE A 177 2.48 -14.40 -4.37
CA ILE A 177 2.59 -13.42 -3.29
C ILE A 177 3.99 -13.51 -2.69
N VAL A 178 4.65 -12.37 -2.55
CA VAL A 178 5.96 -12.30 -1.89
C VAL A 178 5.74 -12.45 -0.39
N MET A 179 6.19 -13.58 0.17
CA MET A 179 6.23 -13.78 1.61
C MET A 179 7.42 -13.02 2.19
N HIS A 180 7.15 -12.01 3.02
CA HIS A 180 8.23 -11.27 3.68
C HIS A 180 8.37 -11.69 5.15
N LEU A 181 9.54 -12.26 5.48
CA LEU A 181 10.04 -12.39 6.85
C LEU A 181 10.62 -11.04 7.27
N VAL A 182 9.82 -10.15 7.87
CA VAL A 182 10.36 -8.96 8.56
C VAL A 182 10.00 -8.92 10.04
N PRO A 183 10.96 -8.52 10.91
CA PRO A 183 10.77 -8.39 12.34
C PRO A 183 9.85 -7.22 12.70
N ARG A 184 8.66 -7.52 13.22
CA ARG A 184 7.75 -6.73 14.09
C ARG A 184 7.50 -5.22 13.87
N SER A 185 8.21 -4.48 13.02
CA SER A 185 8.18 -2.99 13.07
C SER A 185 8.70 -2.22 11.84
N SER A 186 9.10 -2.85 10.74
CA SER A 186 9.76 -2.12 9.63
C SER A 186 9.07 -2.37 8.30
N LEU A 187 8.03 -1.60 8.01
CA LEU A 187 7.28 -1.75 6.76
C LEU A 187 7.94 -0.99 5.61
N ILE A 188 7.90 -1.64 4.45
CA ILE A 188 8.46 -1.17 3.18
C ILE A 188 7.65 0.03 2.65
N HIS A 189 8.19 0.73 1.65
CA HIS A 189 7.44 1.61 0.74
C HIS A 189 6.28 0.85 0.09
N LEU A 190 5.23 0.70 0.88
CA LEU A 190 4.14 -0.23 0.73
C LEU A 190 2.89 0.60 0.89
N ILE A 191 1.89 0.43 0.04
CA ILE A 191 0.52 0.70 0.50
C ILE A 191 0.10 -0.55 1.24
N VAL A 192 -0.02 -0.43 2.55
CA VAL A 192 -0.55 -1.49 3.39
C VAL A 192 -2.05 -1.30 3.46
N ALA A 193 -2.82 -2.20 2.82
CA ALA A 193 -4.19 -2.45 3.24
C ALA A 193 -4.13 -3.38 4.46
N CYS A 194 -3.57 -2.87 5.56
CA CYS A 194 -3.33 -3.63 6.79
C CYS A 194 -4.62 -3.77 7.58
N TRP A 195 -4.87 -4.98 8.08
CA TRP A 195 -5.81 -5.23 9.17
C TRP A 195 -5.03 -5.53 10.44
N SER A 196 -4.99 -4.59 11.38
CA SER A 196 -4.61 -4.87 12.76
C SER A 196 -5.73 -4.38 13.67
N ILE A 197 -6.43 -5.31 14.32
CA ILE A 197 -7.36 -4.98 15.42
C ILE A 197 -6.52 -4.55 16.63
#